data_AF-A0A953GHS9-F1
#
_entry.id   AF-A0A953GHS9-F1
#
_cell.length_a   1.000
_cell.length_b   1.000
_cell.length_c   1.000
_cell.angle_alpha   90.00
_cell.angle_beta   90.00
_cell.angle_gamma   90.00
#
_symmetry.space_group_name_H-M   'P 1'
#
loop_
_entity.id
_entity.type
_entity.pdbx_description
1 polymer ?
#
loop_
_entity_poly.entity_id
_entity_poly.type
_entity_poly.pdbx_seq_one_letter_code
_entity_poly.pdbx_strand_id
1 'polypeptide(L)'
;MKGCIQALLFVFLTALLSCTGNGKQPLAGLETNNELPSGKEGTSIKIQRFEQDLFSIDVKRFQEDTTKLRKKYGTFLELYFNRIVRLGGLNNPMFKQNLDGFVHDPDIQSVYQAVQAQFKSLENEQKQIAGAFERYRVLYPDSLIPAIYTMLSGFSYTIVTADSALAIGLDMYLGADSHFYELLGLPNYKKMQMRRERLVNDVVRAYLLSSWEMQDPHHDLVTRMIYQGKILYLSSLLLPEESEASILGYTEKELTWCKENEAKVWSHFIDRKLFYSTDFNDELAYINDGPFTKGFPDEAPARIGVWLGLQLVKSFMIKGDYSPQELMAEKDARKIFSQSKYKPGRVT
;
A
#
# COMPACT_ATOMS: atom_id res chain seq x y z
N MET A 1 -64.86 29.50 16.63
CA MET A 1 -65.06 29.34 18.09
C MET A 1 -63.72 29.56 18.78
N LYS A 2 -63.65 30.61 19.62
CA LYS A 2 -62.73 30.92 20.75
C LYS A 2 -61.49 30.02 20.89
N GLY A 3 -60.25 30.47 21.07
CA GLY A 3 -59.64 31.76 21.44
C GLY A 3 -58.21 31.41 21.93
N CYS A 4 -57.16 32.10 21.46
CA CYS A 4 -56.42 33.16 22.17
C CYS A 4 -55.65 32.64 23.41
N ILE A 5 -54.31 32.74 23.50
CA ILE A 5 -53.53 33.91 23.95
C ILE A 5 -52.03 33.55 23.68
N GLN A 6 -51.27 34.26 22.83
CA GLN A 6 -50.39 35.42 23.16
C GLN A 6 -49.28 35.06 24.17
N ALA A 7 -48.01 35.46 24.08
CA ALA A 7 -47.13 36.13 23.12
C ALA A 7 -45.79 36.35 23.88
N LEU A 8 -44.76 36.81 23.14
CA LEU A 8 -43.51 37.44 23.57
C LEU A 8 -42.30 36.56 23.92
N LEU A 9 -41.08 36.91 23.50
CA LEU A 9 -40.55 37.71 22.37
C LEU A 9 -39.00 37.60 22.53
N PHE A 10 -38.27 37.29 21.45
CA PHE A 10 -37.03 37.98 21.00
C PHE A 10 -35.77 37.96 21.92
N VAL A 11 -34.55 37.67 21.45
CA VAL A 11 -33.71 38.49 20.54
C VAL A 11 -32.44 37.68 20.15
N PHE A 12 -32.13 37.69 18.84
CA PHE A 12 -30.82 37.64 18.14
C PHE A 12 -29.71 36.62 18.50
N LEU A 13 -29.23 35.86 17.51
CA LEU A 13 -28.09 36.32 16.67
C LEU A 13 -28.02 35.54 15.35
N THR A 14 -27.91 36.29 14.26
CA THR A 14 -27.58 35.84 12.90
C THR A 14 -26.10 35.47 12.77
N ALA A 15 -25.79 34.39 12.06
CA ALA A 15 -24.67 34.33 11.11
C ALA A 15 -24.85 33.18 10.11
N LEU A 16 -25.03 33.55 8.85
CA LEU A 16 -24.76 32.73 7.67
C LEU A 16 -23.25 32.53 7.49
N LEU A 17 -22.89 31.45 6.79
CA LEU A 17 -21.64 31.06 6.10
C LEU A 17 -21.39 29.58 6.46
N SER A 18 -20.98 28.65 5.61
CA SER A 18 -20.68 28.55 4.18
C SER A 18 -20.32 27.06 3.95
N CYS A 19 -20.37 26.60 2.72
CA CYS A 19 -19.98 25.27 2.28
C CYS A 19 -18.55 24.84 2.68
N THR A 20 -18.32 23.52 2.54
CA THR A 20 -17.06 22.77 2.43
C THR A 20 -16.28 22.42 3.71
N GLY A 21 -16.09 21.11 3.88
CA GLY A 21 -15.24 20.52 4.89
C GLY A 21 -15.59 19.05 5.14
N ASN A 22 -15.38 18.18 4.13
CA ASN A 22 -15.30 16.73 4.37
C ASN A 22 -14.06 16.49 5.24
N GLY A 23 -14.23 16.60 6.56
CA GLY A 23 -13.21 16.28 7.53
C GLY A 23 -12.99 14.77 7.52
N LYS A 24 -11.81 14.35 7.07
CA LYS A 24 -11.27 13.03 7.39
C LYS A 24 -11.24 12.94 8.93
N GLN A 25 -12.12 12.14 9.51
CA GLN A 25 -12.04 11.83 10.93
C GLN A 25 -10.80 10.96 11.14
N PRO A 26 -9.83 11.36 12.00
CA PRO A 26 -8.80 10.45 12.45
C PRO A 26 -9.43 9.25 13.15
N LEU A 27 -8.73 8.12 13.10
CA LEU A 27 -9.14 6.78 13.56
C LEU A 27 -9.90 6.83 14.91
N ALA A 28 -11.23 6.92 14.84
CA ALA A 28 -12.09 6.79 16.01
C ALA A 28 -12.02 5.33 16.49
N GLY A 29 -11.21 5.09 17.52
CA GLY A 29 -11.01 3.76 18.14
C GLY A 29 -9.56 3.36 18.40
N LEU A 30 -8.57 4.19 18.09
CA LEU A 30 -7.16 3.94 18.45
C LEU A 30 -6.70 4.89 19.56
N GLU A 31 -7.16 4.68 20.79
CA GLU A 31 -6.38 5.08 21.96
C GLU A 31 -5.36 3.97 22.26
N THR A 32 -4.39 3.80 21.38
CA THR A 32 -3.17 3.05 21.70
C THR A 32 -2.09 4.08 22.01
N ASN A 33 -1.42 3.96 23.16
CA ASN A 33 -0.34 4.87 23.63
C ASN A 33 0.91 4.91 22.71
N ASN A 34 0.81 4.46 21.45
CA ASN A 34 1.88 4.28 20.48
C ASN A 34 1.87 5.35 19.37
N GLU A 35 1.38 6.57 19.65
CA GLU A 35 1.51 7.68 18.70
C GLU A 35 3.00 7.96 18.46
N LEU A 36 3.44 7.76 17.22
CA LEU A 36 4.81 8.10 16.84
C LEU A 36 4.95 9.62 16.76
N PRO A 37 6.04 10.20 17.30
CA PRO A 37 6.29 11.62 17.18
C PRO A 37 6.26 12.04 15.70
N SER A 38 5.79 13.26 15.42
CA SER A 38 5.90 13.86 14.09
C SER A 38 7.34 13.75 13.60
N GLY A 39 7.51 13.26 12.36
CA GLY A 39 8.83 13.11 11.73
C GLY A 39 9.61 14.42 11.85
N LYS A 40 10.88 14.35 12.26
CA LYS A 40 11.77 15.52 12.26
C LYS A 40 12.07 15.86 10.81
N GLU A 41 11.60 17.02 10.32
CA GLU A 41 11.97 17.57 9.02
C GLU A 41 13.50 17.57 8.87
N GLY A 42 14.05 16.61 8.13
CA GLY A 42 15.50 16.49 8.04
C GLY A 42 16.04 15.39 7.14
N THR A 43 15.24 14.41 6.72
CA THR A 43 15.68 13.46 5.69
C THR A 43 15.05 13.84 4.36
N SER A 44 15.80 14.54 3.51
CA SER A 44 15.36 14.84 2.13
C SER A 44 15.36 13.56 1.30
N ILE A 45 14.34 12.73 1.46
CA ILE A 45 14.05 11.63 0.55
C ILE A 45 13.58 12.26 -0.76
N LYS A 46 14.36 12.05 -1.81
CA LYS A 46 14.07 12.55 -3.15
C LYS A 46 13.66 11.40 -4.05
N ILE A 47 12.48 11.51 -4.64
CA ILE A 47 12.04 10.59 -5.70
C ILE A 47 12.76 10.99 -6.98
N GLN A 48 13.54 10.07 -7.55
CA GLN A 48 14.26 10.33 -8.81
C GLN A 48 13.48 9.78 -9.99
N ARG A 49 13.18 10.66 -10.96
CA ARG A 49 12.42 10.34 -12.16
C ARG A 49 13.25 9.58 -13.20
N PHE A 50 13.53 8.30 -12.94
CA PHE A 50 14.35 7.49 -13.84
C PHE A 50 13.73 7.36 -15.24
N GLU A 51 12.41 7.26 -15.35
CA GLU A 51 11.76 7.23 -16.65
C GLU A 51 11.94 8.53 -17.44
N GLN A 52 12.01 9.71 -16.81
CA GLN A 52 12.32 10.95 -17.53
C GLN A 52 13.75 10.94 -18.08
N ASP A 53 14.70 10.53 -17.25
CA ASP A 53 16.09 10.39 -17.62
C ASP A 53 16.28 9.38 -18.77
N LEU A 54 15.60 8.23 -18.69
CA LEU A 54 15.63 7.17 -19.70
C LEU A 54 15.12 7.65 -21.07
N PHE A 55 13.99 8.35 -21.09
CA PHE A 55 13.37 8.85 -22.33
C PHE A 55 14.04 10.11 -22.88
N SER A 56 15.02 10.67 -22.15
CA SER A 56 15.84 11.79 -22.62
C SER A 56 17.13 11.36 -23.34
N ILE A 57 17.41 10.05 -23.42
CA ILE A 57 18.62 9.51 -24.06
C ILE A 57 18.66 9.91 -25.53
N ASP A 58 19.82 10.40 -25.96
CA ASP A 58 20.11 10.63 -27.37
C ASP A 58 20.94 9.47 -27.93
N VAL A 59 20.41 8.80 -28.96
CA VAL A 59 21.06 7.66 -29.64
C VAL A 59 22.43 8.02 -30.22
N LYS A 60 22.66 9.30 -30.55
CA LYS A 60 23.95 9.82 -31.00
C LYS A 60 24.98 9.89 -29.88
N ARG A 61 24.52 10.10 -28.63
CA ARG A 61 25.34 10.18 -27.41
C ARG A 61 25.18 8.97 -26.49
N PHE A 62 24.77 7.85 -27.08
CA PHE A 62 24.38 6.63 -26.36
C PHE A 62 25.38 6.19 -25.27
N GLN A 63 26.68 6.17 -25.59
CA GLN A 63 27.71 5.76 -24.62
C GLN A 63 27.82 6.74 -23.44
N GLU A 64 27.75 8.04 -23.70
CA GLU A 64 27.82 9.08 -22.67
C GLU A 64 26.59 9.02 -21.76
N ASP A 65 25.39 8.95 -22.35
CA ASP A 65 24.14 8.99 -21.60
C ASP A 65 23.93 7.70 -20.79
N THR A 66 24.21 6.53 -21.36
CA THR A 66 24.16 5.27 -20.59
C THR A 66 25.20 5.22 -19.46
N THR A 67 26.37 5.84 -19.64
CA THR A 67 27.37 5.98 -18.57
C THR A 67 26.87 6.89 -17.44
N LYS A 68 26.21 8.01 -17.77
CA LYS A 68 25.58 8.89 -16.77
C LYS A 68 24.48 8.16 -16.00
N LEU A 69 23.60 7.42 -16.69
CA LEU A 69 22.56 6.63 -16.05
C LEU A 69 23.14 5.56 -15.14
N ARG A 70 24.19 4.85 -15.57
CA ARG A 70 24.87 3.83 -14.75
C ARG A 70 25.42 4.46 -13.47
N LYS A 71 26.04 5.63 -13.57
CA LYS A 71 26.57 6.36 -12.41
C LYS A 71 25.46 6.82 -11.45
N LYS A 72 24.31 7.25 -11.99
CA LYS A 72 23.19 7.79 -11.20
C LYS A 72 22.36 6.70 -10.53
N TYR A 73 22.08 5.60 -11.24
CA TYR A 73 21.12 4.58 -10.82
C TYR A 73 21.77 3.26 -10.37
N GLY A 74 23.07 3.08 -10.60
CA GLY A 74 23.83 1.94 -10.08
C GLY A 74 23.25 0.59 -10.51
N THR A 75 23.13 -0.33 -9.55
CA THR A 75 22.64 -1.70 -9.76
C THR A 75 21.18 -1.76 -10.19
N PHE A 76 20.36 -0.76 -9.86
CA PHE A 76 18.97 -0.69 -10.32
C PHE A 76 18.88 -0.64 -11.85
N LEU A 77 19.82 0.02 -12.53
CA LEU A 77 19.81 0.13 -13.99
C LEU A 77 19.91 -1.25 -14.65
N GLU A 78 20.78 -2.12 -14.14
CA GLU A 78 20.93 -3.49 -14.64
C GLU A 78 19.68 -4.32 -14.31
N LEU A 79 19.10 -4.17 -13.11
CA LEU A 79 17.84 -4.83 -12.76
C LEU A 79 16.72 -4.46 -13.73
N TYR A 80 16.58 -3.16 -14.01
CA TYR A 80 15.56 -2.64 -14.92
C TYR A 80 15.71 -3.24 -16.32
N PHE A 81 16.88 -3.11 -16.94
CA PHE A 81 17.07 -3.57 -18.32
C PHE A 81 17.05 -5.10 -18.47
N ASN A 82 17.58 -5.85 -17.50
CA ASN A 82 17.67 -7.31 -17.64
C ASN A 82 16.39 -8.04 -17.18
N ARG A 83 15.70 -7.53 -16.15
CA ARG A 83 14.61 -8.27 -15.49
C ARG A 83 13.24 -7.64 -15.70
N ILE A 84 13.16 -6.31 -15.73
CA ILE A 84 11.88 -5.59 -15.84
C ILE A 84 11.47 -5.47 -17.30
N VAL A 85 12.23 -4.71 -18.11
CA VAL A 85 11.91 -4.49 -19.54
C VAL A 85 12.60 -5.45 -20.50
N ARG A 86 13.53 -6.27 -20.00
CA ARG A 86 14.19 -7.38 -20.73
C ARG A 86 14.86 -6.96 -22.06
N LEU A 87 15.43 -5.76 -22.11
CA LEU A 87 16.19 -5.24 -23.26
C LEU A 87 17.60 -5.87 -23.37
N GLY A 88 18.04 -6.56 -22.30
CA GLY A 88 19.39 -7.09 -22.15
C GLY A 88 20.31 -6.12 -21.41
N GLY A 89 21.45 -6.61 -20.94
CA GLY A 89 22.41 -5.80 -20.19
C GLY A 89 23.23 -4.87 -21.08
N LEU A 90 23.93 -3.93 -20.45
CA LEU A 90 24.72 -2.89 -21.14
C LEU A 90 25.85 -3.45 -22.04
N ASN A 91 26.26 -4.71 -21.83
CA ASN A 91 27.28 -5.39 -22.63
C ASN A 91 26.70 -6.18 -23.83
N ASN A 92 25.37 -6.24 -23.99
CA ASN A 92 24.75 -6.94 -25.11
C ASN A 92 24.95 -6.11 -26.40
N PRO A 93 25.48 -6.69 -27.49
CA PRO A 93 25.67 -5.98 -28.76
C PRO A 93 24.39 -5.36 -29.33
N MET A 94 23.23 -5.96 -29.04
CA MET A 94 21.91 -5.48 -29.47
C MET A 94 21.29 -4.45 -28.52
N PHE A 95 21.90 -4.19 -27.36
CA PHE A 95 21.31 -3.33 -26.33
C PHE A 95 20.96 -1.93 -26.85
N LYS A 96 21.86 -1.34 -27.65
CA LYS A 96 21.62 -0.02 -28.25
C LYS A 96 20.36 0.01 -29.12
N GLN A 97 20.21 -0.99 -29.99
CA GLN A 97 19.05 -1.09 -30.88
C GLN A 97 17.78 -1.40 -30.10
N ASN A 98 17.84 -2.29 -29.11
CA ASN A 98 16.70 -2.64 -28.27
C ASN A 98 16.20 -1.43 -27.46
N LEU A 99 17.13 -0.68 -26.86
CA LEU A 99 16.80 0.52 -26.10
C LEU A 99 16.24 1.62 -27.00
N ASP A 100 16.84 1.84 -28.17
CA ASP A 100 16.32 2.79 -29.16
C ASP A 100 14.89 2.43 -29.61
N GLY A 101 14.67 1.15 -29.93
CA GLY A 101 13.35 0.64 -30.28
C GLY A 101 12.34 0.82 -29.14
N PHE A 102 12.73 0.56 -27.90
CA PHE A 102 11.87 0.73 -26.73
C PHE A 102 11.49 2.20 -26.49
N VAL A 103 12.45 3.13 -26.50
CA VAL A 103 12.16 4.55 -26.21
C VAL A 103 11.43 5.24 -27.35
N HIS A 104 11.51 4.76 -28.59
CA HIS A 104 10.79 5.32 -29.73
C HIS A 104 9.54 4.53 -30.15
N ASP A 105 9.20 3.45 -29.45
CA ASP A 105 7.99 2.68 -29.71
C ASP A 105 6.73 3.56 -29.48
N PRO A 106 5.78 3.63 -30.43
CA PRO A 106 4.61 4.49 -30.31
C PRO A 106 3.72 4.19 -29.10
N ASP A 107 3.56 2.91 -28.76
CA ASP A 107 2.70 2.50 -27.64
C ASP A 107 3.39 2.86 -26.31
N ILE A 108 4.69 2.60 -26.21
CA ILE A 108 5.49 2.98 -25.04
C ILE A 108 5.53 4.51 -24.86
N GLN A 109 5.66 5.27 -25.95
CA GLN A 109 5.60 6.74 -25.93
C GLN A 109 4.23 7.24 -25.46
N SER A 110 3.14 6.61 -25.90
CA SER A 110 1.79 6.94 -25.45
C SER A 110 1.64 6.75 -23.93
N VAL A 111 2.14 5.63 -23.40
CA VAL A 111 2.15 5.37 -21.94
C VAL A 111 3.02 6.38 -21.20
N TYR A 112 4.22 6.67 -21.71
CA TYR A 112 5.12 7.68 -21.14
C TYR A 112 4.44 9.04 -21.04
N GLN A 113 3.79 9.50 -22.11
CA GLN A 113 3.07 10.78 -22.13
C GLN A 113 1.92 10.81 -21.11
N ALA A 114 1.16 9.73 -20.97
CA ALA A 114 0.11 9.63 -19.96
C ALA A 114 0.68 9.69 -18.53
N VAL A 115 1.80 9.01 -18.27
CA VAL A 115 2.52 9.10 -17.00
C VAL A 115 3.01 10.53 -16.73
N GLN A 116 3.58 11.22 -17.72
CA GLN A 116 4.01 12.61 -17.54
C GLN A 116 2.82 13.56 -17.29
N ALA A 117 1.68 13.33 -17.96
CA ALA A 117 0.48 14.12 -17.78
C ALA A 117 -0.14 13.93 -16.38
N GLN A 118 -0.19 12.69 -15.89
CA GLN A 118 -0.73 12.35 -14.57
C GLN A 118 0.22 12.76 -13.44
N PHE A 119 1.53 12.58 -13.63
CA PHE A 119 2.56 12.79 -12.62
C PHE A 119 3.46 13.98 -12.93
N LYS A 120 2.86 15.14 -13.24
CA LYS A 120 3.58 16.42 -13.40
C LYS A 120 4.41 16.78 -12.16
N SER A 121 3.92 16.41 -10.99
CA SER A 121 4.60 16.54 -9.71
C SER A 121 4.32 15.31 -8.84
N LEU A 122 5.32 14.94 -8.04
CA LEU A 122 5.28 13.91 -7.00
C LEU A 122 5.57 14.50 -5.61
N GLU A 123 5.47 15.81 -5.43
CA GLU A 123 5.82 16.47 -4.17
C GLU A 123 5.00 15.96 -2.98
N ASN A 124 3.70 15.71 -3.20
CA ASN A 124 2.82 15.19 -2.16
C ASN A 124 3.21 13.75 -1.76
N GLU A 125 3.40 12.86 -2.74
CA GLU A 125 3.85 11.49 -2.51
C GLU A 125 5.21 11.47 -1.83
N GLN A 126 6.14 12.30 -2.29
CA GLN A 126 7.47 12.44 -1.71
C GLN A 126 7.40 12.87 -0.24
N LYS A 127 6.57 13.87 0.08
CA LYS A 127 6.39 14.33 1.46
C LYS A 127 5.84 13.23 2.36
N GLN A 128 4.83 12.49 1.90
CA GLN A 128 4.23 11.41 2.69
C GLN A 128 5.20 10.24 2.89
N ILE A 129 5.91 9.82 1.82
CA ILE A 129 6.92 8.76 1.92
C ILE A 129 8.07 9.19 2.84
N ALA A 130 8.50 10.46 2.76
CA ALA A 130 9.51 10.99 3.65
C ALA A 130 9.07 10.92 5.12
N GLY A 131 7.85 11.38 5.43
CA GLY A 131 7.29 11.29 6.77
C GLY A 131 7.18 9.85 7.28
N ALA A 132 6.74 8.92 6.44
CA ALA A 132 6.66 7.50 6.79
C ALA A 132 8.04 6.92 7.15
N PHE A 133 9.08 7.22 6.36
CA PHE A 133 10.43 6.75 6.64
C PHE A 133 11.09 7.45 7.83
N GLU A 134 10.80 8.73 8.08
CA GLU A 134 11.24 9.40 9.32
C GLU A 134 10.64 8.72 10.56
N ARG A 135 9.33 8.42 10.54
CA ARG A 135 8.68 7.64 11.62
C ARG A 135 9.26 6.24 11.75
N TYR A 136 9.58 5.58 10.64
CA TYR A 136 10.21 4.26 10.68
C TYR A 136 11.60 4.30 11.34
N ARG A 137 12.40 5.34 11.09
CA ARG A 137 13.71 5.51 11.74
C ARG A 137 13.63 5.80 13.23
N VAL A 138 12.52 6.36 13.72
CA VAL A 138 12.28 6.46 15.17
C VAL A 138 12.18 5.07 15.79
N LEU A 139 11.49 4.15 15.12
CA LEU A 139 11.36 2.76 15.58
C LEU A 139 12.64 1.95 15.38
N TYR A 140 13.34 2.17 14.26
CA TYR A 140 14.52 1.42 13.81
C TYR A 140 15.63 2.38 13.32
N PRO A 141 16.44 2.96 14.22
CA PRO A 141 17.42 4.00 13.86
C PRO A 141 18.48 3.58 12.83
N ASP A 142 18.90 2.31 12.87
CA ASP A 142 19.93 1.73 12.00
C ASP A 142 19.37 1.24 10.66
N SER A 143 18.07 1.44 10.41
CA SER A 143 17.45 1.03 9.15
C SER A 143 18.01 1.79 7.94
N LEU A 144 18.23 1.05 6.86
CA LEU A 144 18.60 1.62 5.57
C LEU A 144 17.35 2.15 4.87
N ILE A 145 17.38 3.43 4.53
CA ILE A 145 16.37 4.04 3.67
C ILE A 145 16.82 3.88 2.21
N PRO A 146 16.05 3.17 1.38
CA PRO A 146 16.42 2.91 0.00
C PRO A 146 16.31 4.18 -0.84
N ALA A 147 17.10 4.25 -1.92
CA ALA A 147 16.87 5.24 -2.96
C ALA A 147 15.51 4.99 -3.62
N ILE A 148 14.76 6.05 -3.94
CA ILE A 148 13.43 5.92 -4.54
C ILE A 148 13.49 6.39 -5.98
N TYR A 149 13.09 5.49 -6.89
CA TYR A 149 13.05 5.73 -8.33
C TYR A 149 11.63 5.58 -8.85
N THR A 150 11.30 6.25 -9.93
CA THR A 150 10.09 5.97 -10.73
C THR A 150 10.48 5.36 -12.07
N MET A 151 9.63 4.50 -12.62
CA MET A 151 9.89 3.79 -13.86
C MET A 151 8.60 3.57 -14.66
N LEU A 152 8.75 3.22 -15.93
CA LEU A 152 7.73 2.48 -16.68
C LEU A 152 8.03 0.99 -16.55
N SER A 153 7.13 0.25 -15.93
CA SER A 153 7.27 -1.18 -15.67
C SER A 153 6.76 -2.06 -16.81
N GLY A 154 6.03 -1.50 -17.78
CA GLY A 154 5.30 -2.26 -18.79
C GLY A 154 4.10 -2.98 -18.17
N PHE A 155 3.38 -2.30 -17.28
CA PHE A 155 2.20 -2.77 -16.55
C PHE A 155 2.42 -4.06 -15.75
N SER A 156 3.67 -4.32 -15.35
CA SER A 156 4.07 -5.60 -14.76
C SER A 156 4.32 -5.52 -13.26
N TYR A 157 4.76 -4.36 -12.74
CA TYR A 157 5.19 -4.22 -11.35
C TYR A 157 4.79 -2.87 -10.77
N THR A 158 4.04 -2.87 -9.67
CA THR A 158 3.72 -1.66 -8.90
C THR A 158 4.95 -1.09 -8.23
N ILE A 159 5.63 -1.92 -7.43
CA ILE A 159 6.88 -1.59 -6.75
C ILE A 159 7.88 -2.74 -6.96
N VAL A 160 9.11 -2.41 -7.33
CA VAL A 160 10.24 -3.36 -7.32
C VAL A 160 11.21 -2.97 -6.22
N THR A 161 11.56 -3.94 -5.38
CA THR A 161 12.55 -3.78 -4.32
C THR A 161 13.89 -4.36 -4.75
N ALA A 162 14.97 -3.67 -4.40
CA ALA A 162 16.36 -4.10 -4.54
C ALA A 162 17.14 -3.65 -3.30
N ASP A 163 18.31 -4.25 -3.05
CA ASP A 163 19.09 -4.08 -1.81
C ASP A 163 19.24 -2.63 -1.30
N SER A 164 19.30 -1.65 -2.20
CA SER A 164 19.38 -0.23 -1.86
C SER A 164 18.39 0.66 -2.61
N ALA A 165 17.35 0.10 -3.24
CA ALA A 165 16.41 0.88 -4.05
C ALA A 165 14.97 0.35 -4.04
N LEU A 166 14.02 1.27 -4.13
CA LEU A 166 12.61 1.01 -4.44
C LEU A 166 12.28 1.71 -5.75
N ALA A 167 11.74 0.97 -6.71
CA ALA A 167 11.32 1.51 -7.99
C ALA A 167 9.80 1.43 -8.15
N ILE A 168 9.17 2.58 -8.40
CA ILE A 168 7.73 2.76 -8.52
C ILE A 168 7.34 2.73 -9.99
N GLY A 169 6.58 1.72 -10.42
CA GLY A 169 5.99 1.66 -11.76
C GLY A 169 4.84 2.66 -11.89
N LEU A 170 5.08 3.86 -12.39
CA LEU A 170 4.04 4.91 -12.49
C LEU A 170 2.91 4.54 -13.47
N ASP A 171 3.22 3.68 -14.44
CA ASP A 171 2.27 3.08 -15.35
C ASP A 171 1.26 2.15 -14.65
N MET A 172 1.49 1.79 -13.38
CA MET A 172 0.53 1.05 -12.54
C MET A 172 -0.44 1.97 -11.76
N TYR A 173 -0.37 3.29 -11.94
CA TYR A 173 -1.12 4.27 -11.13
C TYR A 173 -1.80 5.36 -11.98
N LEU A 174 -2.20 5.03 -13.21
CA LEU A 174 -2.84 5.97 -14.16
C LEU A 174 -4.34 6.20 -13.88
N GLY A 175 -4.94 5.49 -12.91
CA GLY A 175 -6.36 5.56 -12.60
C GLY A 175 -7.11 4.33 -13.08
N ALA A 176 -8.12 3.88 -12.33
CA ALA A 176 -8.82 2.62 -12.58
C ALA A 176 -9.59 2.60 -13.92
N ASP A 177 -9.88 3.78 -14.46
CA ASP A 177 -10.55 4.07 -15.73
C ASP A 177 -9.56 4.36 -16.87
N SER A 178 -8.26 4.19 -16.66
CA SER A 178 -7.26 4.38 -17.71
C SER A 178 -7.52 3.45 -18.89
N HIS A 179 -7.59 4.01 -20.10
CA HIS A 179 -7.81 3.25 -21.33
C HIS A 179 -6.75 2.16 -21.56
N PHE A 180 -5.51 2.36 -21.12
CA PHE A 180 -4.47 1.33 -21.21
C PHE A 180 -4.85 0.06 -20.45
N TYR A 181 -5.49 0.19 -19.29
CA TYR A 181 -5.91 -0.96 -18.49
C TYR A 181 -7.12 -1.69 -19.11
N GLU A 182 -7.94 -0.97 -19.86
CA GLU A 182 -9.03 -1.55 -20.66
C GLU A 182 -8.48 -2.34 -21.84
N LEU A 183 -7.52 -1.79 -22.59
CA LEU A 183 -6.86 -2.47 -23.72
C LEU A 183 -6.16 -3.75 -23.29
N LEU A 184 -5.56 -3.76 -22.09
CA LEU A 184 -4.93 -4.94 -21.50
C LEU A 184 -5.94 -5.99 -20.99
N GLY A 185 -7.24 -5.69 -21.02
CA GLY A 185 -8.28 -6.59 -20.53
C GLY A 185 -8.18 -6.90 -19.04
N LEU A 186 -7.65 -5.95 -18.24
CA LEU A 186 -7.44 -6.19 -16.82
C LEU A 186 -8.78 -6.32 -16.08
N PRO A 187 -8.94 -7.31 -15.18
CA PRO A 187 -10.16 -7.46 -14.41
C PRO A 187 -10.37 -6.26 -13.48
N ASN A 188 -11.63 -5.89 -13.24
CA ASN A 188 -11.99 -4.68 -12.48
C ASN A 188 -11.33 -4.58 -11.10
N TYR A 189 -11.25 -5.69 -10.36
CA TYR A 189 -10.63 -5.69 -9.03
C TYR A 189 -9.13 -5.28 -9.07
N LYS A 190 -8.40 -5.61 -10.15
CA LYS A 190 -7.02 -5.16 -10.34
C LYS A 190 -6.98 -3.68 -10.70
N LYS A 191 -7.81 -3.24 -11.63
CA LYS A 191 -7.87 -1.81 -12.03
C LYS A 191 -8.17 -0.90 -10.84
N MET A 192 -9.02 -1.35 -9.92
CA MET A 192 -9.32 -0.61 -8.68
C MET A 192 -8.11 -0.46 -7.75
N GLN A 193 -7.05 -1.25 -7.89
CA GLN A 193 -5.80 -1.06 -7.15
C GLN A 193 -4.80 -0.16 -7.91
N MET A 194 -5.06 0.14 -9.18
CA MET A 194 -4.16 0.89 -10.06
C MET A 194 -4.48 2.40 -10.08
N ARG A 195 -4.63 3.00 -8.89
CA ARG A 195 -4.95 4.41 -8.71
C ARG A 195 -3.87 5.15 -7.93
N ARG A 196 -3.64 6.42 -8.26
CA ARG A 196 -2.60 7.26 -7.66
C ARG A 196 -2.62 7.28 -6.13
N GLU A 197 -3.79 7.21 -5.51
CA GLU A 197 -3.94 7.21 -4.05
C GLU A 197 -3.33 5.96 -3.38
N ARG A 198 -3.13 4.86 -4.12
CA ARG A 198 -2.50 3.63 -3.61
C ARG A 198 -0.98 3.73 -3.52
N LEU A 199 -0.36 4.64 -4.28
CA LEU A 199 1.09 4.69 -4.49
C LEU A 199 1.88 4.74 -3.18
N VAL A 200 1.55 5.66 -2.28
CA VAL A 200 2.27 5.83 -1.01
C VAL A 200 2.12 4.59 -0.13
N ASN A 201 0.90 4.05 -0.03
CA ASN A 201 0.63 2.84 0.75
C ASN A 201 1.42 1.64 0.21
N ASP A 202 1.45 1.46 -1.12
CA ASP A 202 2.17 0.37 -1.76
C ASP A 202 3.68 0.50 -1.57
N VAL A 203 4.25 1.72 -1.62
CA VAL A 203 5.67 1.97 -1.34
C VAL A 203 6.03 1.54 0.09
N VAL A 204 5.27 2.03 1.08
CA VAL A 204 5.52 1.70 2.50
C VAL A 204 5.36 0.20 2.73
N ARG A 205 4.31 -0.41 2.18
CA ARG A 205 4.06 -1.84 2.33
C ARG A 205 5.14 -2.69 1.67
N ALA A 206 5.58 -2.35 0.45
CA ALA A 206 6.65 -3.05 -0.25
C ALA A 206 7.98 -2.94 0.51
N TYR A 207 8.30 -1.76 1.04
CA TYR A 207 9.47 -1.58 1.90
C TYR A 207 9.42 -2.46 3.14
N LEU A 208 8.29 -2.47 3.86
CA LEU A 208 8.13 -3.29 5.06
C LEU A 208 8.20 -4.78 4.76
N LEU A 209 7.56 -5.25 3.68
CA LEU A 209 7.64 -6.65 3.25
C LEU A 209 9.06 -7.07 2.87
N SER A 210 9.86 -6.16 2.29
CA SER A 210 11.27 -6.42 1.99
C SER A 210 12.18 -6.35 3.22
N SER A 211 11.81 -5.56 4.23
CA SER A 211 12.61 -5.39 5.45
C SER A 211 12.30 -6.46 6.51
N TRP A 212 11.09 -7.04 6.47
CA TRP A 212 10.58 -7.98 7.44
C TRP A 212 10.13 -9.25 6.75
N GLU A 213 11.05 -10.19 6.54
CA GLU A 213 10.71 -11.50 6.01
C GLU A 213 9.88 -12.32 7.01
N MET A 214 9.00 -13.17 6.51
CA MET A 214 8.28 -14.13 7.35
C MET A 214 9.24 -15.22 7.83
N GLN A 215 9.56 -15.20 9.12
CA GLN A 215 10.52 -16.13 9.74
C GLN A 215 9.87 -17.25 10.56
N ASP A 216 8.54 -17.28 10.66
CA ASP A 216 7.81 -18.32 11.39
C ASP A 216 7.96 -19.66 10.65
N PRO A 217 8.37 -20.75 11.33
CA PRO A 217 8.50 -22.08 10.72
C PRO A 217 7.16 -22.72 10.34
N HIS A 218 6.05 -22.21 10.87
CA HIS A 218 4.72 -22.67 10.51
C HIS A 218 4.26 -22.04 9.19
N HIS A 219 3.54 -22.82 8.41
CA HIS A 219 3.01 -22.38 7.10
C HIS A 219 1.49 -22.44 7.05
N ASP A 220 0.85 -22.42 8.23
CA ASP A 220 -0.60 -22.38 8.35
C ASP A 220 -1.17 -20.99 8.07
N LEU A 221 -2.48 -20.94 7.82
CA LEU A 221 -3.16 -19.72 7.40
C LEU A 221 -3.04 -18.62 8.45
N VAL A 222 -3.20 -18.94 9.74
CA VAL A 222 -3.11 -17.93 10.81
C VAL A 222 -1.73 -17.29 10.88
N THR A 223 -0.67 -18.06 10.60
CA THR A 223 0.69 -17.52 10.51
C THR A 223 0.80 -16.48 9.41
N ARG A 224 0.26 -16.75 8.22
CA ARG A 224 0.24 -15.80 7.09
C ARG A 224 -0.63 -14.58 7.38
N MET A 225 -1.78 -14.79 8.02
CA MET A 225 -2.70 -13.71 8.43
C MET A 225 -2.01 -12.75 9.39
N ILE A 226 -1.33 -13.28 10.43
CA ILE A 226 -0.65 -12.47 11.44
C ILE A 226 0.56 -11.76 10.85
N TYR A 227 1.32 -12.43 9.98
CA TYR A 227 2.40 -11.78 9.24
C TYR A 227 1.89 -10.56 8.45
N GLN A 228 0.84 -10.71 7.65
CA GLN A 228 0.23 -9.58 6.93
C GLN A 228 -0.34 -8.54 7.90
N GLY A 229 -0.96 -8.97 8.99
CA GLY A 229 -1.50 -8.10 10.04
C GLY A 229 -0.42 -7.23 10.70
N LYS A 230 0.76 -7.78 10.98
CA LYS A 230 1.93 -7.05 11.51
C LYS A 230 2.39 -5.97 10.55
N ILE A 231 2.51 -6.30 9.27
CA ILE A 231 2.88 -5.35 8.21
C ILE A 231 1.86 -4.22 8.10
N LEU A 232 0.56 -4.53 8.12
CA LEU A 232 -0.51 -3.53 8.05
C LEU A 232 -0.59 -2.66 9.32
N TYR A 233 -0.42 -3.26 10.50
CA TYR A 233 -0.36 -2.53 11.76
C TYR A 233 0.79 -1.52 11.74
N LEU A 234 1.99 -1.97 11.38
CA LEU A 234 3.14 -1.08 11.25
C LEU A 234 2.92 -0.01 10.17
N SER A 235 2.35 -0.36 9.01
CA SER A 235 1.99 0.59 7.96
C SER A 235 1.06 1.70 8.48
N SER A 236 0.08 1.36 9.33
CA SER A 236 -0.85 2.34 9.91
C SER A 236 -0.17 3.31 10.89
N LEU A 237 0.88 2.87 11.59
CA LEU A 237 1.68 3.76 12.44
C LEU A 237 2.56 4.71 11.62
N LEU A 238 3.04 4.25 10.46
CA LEU A 238 3.88 5.04 9.56
C LEU A 238 3.07 6.03 8.71
N LEU A 239 1.79 5.76 8.49
CA LEU A 239 0.86 6.57 7.70
C LEU A 239 -0.39 6.94 8.54
N PRO A 240 -0.26 7.71 9.63
CA PRO A 240 -1.35 7.97 10.56
C PRO A 240 -2.51 8.78 9.96
N GLU A 241 -2.29 9.47 8.84
CA GLU A 241 -3.30 10.23 8.12
C GLU A 241 -4.15 9.37 7.16
N GLU A 242 -3.76 8.11 6.92
CA GLU A 242 -4.48 7.17 6.07
C GLU A 242 -5.59 6.44 6.83
N SER A 243 -6.74 6.22 6.18
CA SER A 243 -7.83 5.43 6.77
C SER A 243 -7.45 3.95 6.82
N GLU A 244 -8.08 3.19 7.73
CA GLU A 244 -7.90 1.73 7.78
C GLU A 244 -8.27 1.06 6.45
N ALA A 245 -9.31 1.54 5.75
CA ALA A 245 -9.69 1.03 4.44
C ALA A 245 -8.55 1.27 3.43
N SER A 246 -7.96 2.47 3.44
CA SER A 246 -6.79 2.79 2.63
C SER A 246 -5.60 1.88 2.97
N ILE A 247 -5.28 1.66 4.25
CA ILE A 247 -4.19 0.75 4.65
C ILE A 247 -4.41 -0.68 4.14
N LEU A 248 -5.65 -1.17 4.15
CA LEU A 248 -6.02 -2.50 3.65
C LEU A 248 -6.04 -2.60 2.12
N GLY A 249 -6.21 -1.48 1.41
CA GLY A 249 -6.55 -1.45 -0.01
C GLY A 249 -8.02 -1.71 -0.29
N TYR A 250 -8.88 -1.48 0.70
CA TYR A 250 -10.33 -1.59 0.60
C TYR A 250 -10.98 -0.24 0.29
N THR A 251 -12.18 -0.29 -0.25
CA THR A 251 -13.14 0.81 -0.17
C THR A 251 -13.74 0.88 1.23
N GLU A 252 -14.28 2.04 1.60
CA GLU A 252 -14.96 2.20 2.89
C GLU A 252 -16.18 1.26 3.03
N LYS A 253 -16.84 0.92 1.91
CA LYS A 253 -17.94 -0.06 1.88
C LYS A 253 -17.47 -1.46 2.23
N GLU A 254 -16.35 -1.90 1.65
CA GLU A 254 -15.75 -3.20 1.94
C GLU A 254 -15.29 -3.31 3.40
N LEU A 255 -14.66 -2.26 3.94
CA LEU A 255 -14.31 -2.23 5.37
C LEU A 255 -15.55 -2.28 6.26
N THR A 256 -16.61 -1.54 5.90
CA THR A 256 -17.88 -1.56 6.64
C THR A 256 -18.48 -2.96 6.63
N TRP A 257 -18.51 -3.63 5.48
CA TRP A 257 -18.99 -5.01 5.37
C TRP A 257 -18.23 -5.95 6.30
N CYS A 258 -16.89 -5.84 6.36
CA CYS A 258 -16.08 -6.65 7.27
C CYS A 258 -16.47 -6.43 8.73
N LYS A 259 -16.65 -5.18 9.15
CA LYS A 259 -17.07 -4.84 10.53
C LYS A 259 -18.46 -5.39 10.85
N GLU A 260 -19.42 -5.23 9.96
CA GLU A 260 -20.79 -5.71 10.14
C GLU A 260 -20.90 -7.24 10.15
N ASN A 261 -19.99 -7.94 9.47
CA ASN A 261 -20.00 -9.39 9.34
C ASN A 261 -18.86 -10.08 10.10
N GLU A 262 -18.18 -9.37 10.99
CA GLU A 262 -16.99 -9.82 11.72
C GLU A 262 -17.21 -11.15 12.45
N ALA A 263 -18.33 -11.29 13.16
CA ALA A 263 -18.69 -12.53 13.86
C ALA A 263 -18.94 -13.70 12.89
N LYS A 264 -19.53 -13.45 11.71
CA LYS A 264 -19.77 -14.49 10.69
C LYS A 264 -18.45 -14.95 10.06
N VAL A 265 -17.57 -14.00 9.75
CA VAL A 265 -16.22 -14.28 9.25
C VAL A 265 -15.46 -15.15 10.26
N TRP A 266 -15.49 -14.77 11.54
CA TRP A 266 -14.85 -15.54 12.59
C TRP A 266 -15.40 -16.97 12.70
N SER A 267 -16.72 -17.13 12.76
CA SER A 267 -17.36 -18.46 12.82
C SER A 267 -17.00 -19.33 11.62
N HIS A 268 -16.98 -18.76 10.41
CA HIS A 268 -16.57 -19.48 9.21
C HIS A 268 -15.14 -20.03 9.32
N PHE A 269 -14.20 -19.25 9.85
CA PHE A 269 -12.82 -19.70 10.07
C PHE A 269 -12.72 -20.81 11.12
N ILE A 270 -13.56 -20.78 12.16
CA ILE A 270 -13.63 -21.85 13.16
C ILE A 270 -14.25 -23.12 12.59
N ASP A 271 -15.43 -23.01 11.98
CA ASP A 271 -16.23 -24.15 11.49
C ASP A 271 -15.48 -24.93 10.41
N ARG A 272 -14.74 -24.21 9.55
CA ARG A 272 -13.91 -24.80 8.50
C ARG A 272 -12.47 -25.10 8.94
N LYS A 273 -12.13 -24.86 10.21
CA LYS A 273 -10.78 -25.09 10.78
C LYS A 273 -9.67 -24.36 10.01
N LEU A 274 -9.96 -23.19 9.45
CA LEU A 274 -9.08 -22.47 8.52
C LEU A 274 -7.81 -21.94 9.18
N PHE A 275 -7.85 -21.52 10.45
CA PHE A 275 -6.68 -20.94 11.13
C PHE A 275 -5.44 -21.84 11.06
N TYR A 276 -5.62 -23.15 11.20
CA TYR A 276 -4.52 -24.12 11.18
C TYR A 276 -4.38 -24.85 9.83
N SER A 277 -5.11 -24.40 8.80
CA SER A 277 -5.01 -24.99 7.46
C SER A 277 -3.67 -24.65 6.83
N THR A 278 -3.06 -25.64 6.18
CA THR A 278 -1.86 -25.49 5.34
C THR A 278 -2.18 -25.68 3.85
N ASP A 279 -3.46 -25.71 3.47
CA ASP A 279 -3.89 -25.85 2.08
C ASP A 279 -3.62 -24.56 1.31
N PHE A 280 -2.90 -24.68 0.19
CA PHE A 280 -2.62 -23.57 -0.71
C PHE A 280 -3.90 -22.92 -1.27
N ASN A 281 -4.96 -23.70 -1.47
CA ASN A 281 -6.25 -23.16 -1.93
C ASN A 281 -6.92 -22.27 -0.89
N ASP A 282 -6.73 -22.55 0.40
CA ASP A 282 -7.21 -21.67 1.46
C ASP A 282 -6.41 -20.37 1.49
N GLU A 283 -5.10 -20.43 1.31
CA GLU A 283 -4.28 -19.22 1.14
C GLU A 283 -4.76 -18.37 -0.05
N LEU A 284 -4.93 -19.00 -1.23
CA LEU A 284 -5.48 -18.33 -2.42
C LEU A 284 -6.85 -17.70 -2.17
N ALA A 285 -7.71 -18.36 -1.40
CA ALA A 285 -9.08 -17.89 -1.16
C ALA A 285 -9.15 -16.73 -0.15
N TYR A 286 -8.32 -16.75 0.90
CA TYR A 286 -8.48 -15.84 2.04
C TYR A 286 -7.37 -14.78 2.18
N ILE A 287 -6.21 -14.96 1.54
CA ILE A 287 -5.05 -14.06 1.66
C ILE A 287 -4.77 -13.28 0.38
N ASN A 288 -5.00 -13.89 -0.79
CA ASN A 288 -4.64 -13.31 -2.08
C ASN A 288 -5.72 -12.37 -2.61
N ASP A 289 -5.32 -11.46 -3.51
CA ASP A 289 -6.23 -10.57 -4.21
C ASP A 289 -7.22 -11.34 -5.09
N GLY A 290 -8.40 -10.77 -5.27
CA GLY A 290 -9.48 -11.32 -6.08
C GLY A 290 -10.67 -10.35 -6.14
N PRO A 291 -11.73 -10.74 -6.84
CA PRO A 291 -12.96 -9.93 -6.87
C PRO A 291 -13.73 -9.96 -5.55
N PHE A 292 -13.70 -11.08 -4.83
CA PHE A 292 -14.33 -11.30 -3.52
C PHE A 292 -13.67 -12.49 -2.81
N THR A 293 -13.94 -12.68 -1.52
CA THR A 293 -13.47 -13.86 -0.78
C THR A 293 -14.39 -15.05 -0.99
N LYS A 294 -13.87 -16.15 -1.56
CA LYS A 294 -14.65 -17.37 -1.80
C LYS A 294 -15.23 -17.94 -0.50
N GLY A 295 -16.52 -18.27 -0.53
CA GLY A 295 -17.24 -18.77 0.65
C GLY A 295 -18.09 -17.72 1.37
N PHE A 296 -18.02 -16.46 0.93
CA PHE A 296 -18.90 -15.37 1.34
C PHE A 296 -19.66 -14.80 0.12
N PRO A 297 -20.69 -13.95 0.33
CA PRO A 297 -21.34 -13.18 -0.73
C PRO A 297 -20.35 -12.30 -1.52
N ASP A 298 -20.73 -11.90 -2.74
CA ASP A 298 -19.87 -11.12 -3.65
C ASP A 298 -19.49 -9.73 -3.08
N GLU A 299 -20.24 -9.21 -2.10
CA GLU A 299 -19.93 -7.97 -1.39
C GLU A 299 -18.75 -8.11 -0.41
N ALA A 300 -18.38 -9.35 -0.06
CA ALA A 300 -17.27 -9.62 0.84
C ALA A 300 -15.94 -9.32 0.12
N PRO A 301 -15.14 -8.36 0.59
CA PRO A 301 -13.89 -8.03 -0.08
C PRO A 301 -12.98 -9.26 -0.16
N ALA A 302 -12.11 -9.28 -1.17
CA ALA A 302 -10.99 -10.22 -1.17
C ALA A 302 -10.08 -9.99 0.05
N ARG A 303 -9.20 -10.95 0.35
CA ARG A 303 -8.20 -10.83 1.43
C ARG A 303 -8.81 -10.69 2.84
N ILE A 304 -10.00 -11.24 3.08
CA ILE A 304 -10.63 -11.21 4.42
C ILE A 304 -9.74 -11.80 5.51
N GLY A 305 -8.92 -12.81 5.19
CA GLY A 305 -7.94 -13.35 6.12
C GLY A 305 -6.88 -12.32 6.53
N VAL A 306 -6.48 -11.44 5.62
CA VAL A 306 -5.56 -10.33 5.94
C VAL A 306 -6.21 -9.31 6.87
N TRP A 307 -7.46 -8.92 6.58
CA TRP A 307 -8.22 -8.03 7.48
C TRP A 307 -8.38 -8.64 8.88
N LEU A 308 -8.75 -9.91 8.96
CA LEU A 308 -8.88 -10.62 10.23
C LEU A 308 -7.52 -10.75 10.96
N GLY A 309 -6.44 -10.97 10.21
CA GLY A 309 -5.07 -10.92 10.72
C GLY A 309 -4.71 -9.58 11.36
N LEU A 310 -5.10 -8.46 10.74
CA LEU A 310 -4.94 -7.13 11.32
C LEU A 310 -5.72 -6.98 12.63
N GLN A 311 -6.97 -7.46 12.71
CA GLN A 311 -7.75 -7.39 13.96
C GLN A 311 -7.13 -8.23 15.08
N LEU A 312 -6.59 -9.41 14.76
CA LEU A 312 -5.84 -10.25 15.71
C LEU A 312 -4.64 -9.52 16.30
N VAL A 313 -3.84 -8.88 15.44
CA VAL A 313 -2.66 -8.10 15.84
C VAL A 313 -3.07 -6.89 16.68
N LYS A 314 -4.08 -6.12 16.25
CA LYS A 314 -4.61 -4.99 17.04
C LYS A 314 -5.06 -5.44 18.43
N SER A 315 -5.83 -6.53 18.52
CA SER A 315 -6.30 -7.08 19.79
C SER A 315 -5.17 -7.58 20.69
N PHE A 316 -4.09 -8.11 20.10
CA PHE A 316 -2.87 -8.48 20.84
C PHE A 316 -2.16 -7.25 21.41
N MET A 317 -1.97 -6.20 20.60
CA MET A 317 -1.32 -4.95 21.01
C MET A 317 -2.12 -4.13 22.03
N ILE A 318 -3.45 -4.24 22.03
CA ILE A 318 -4.30 -3.54 23.01
C ILE A 318 -4.29 -4.27 24.36
N LYS A 319 -4.21 -5.61 24.35
CA LYS A 319 -4.28 -6.41 25.59
C LYS A 319 -2.93 -6.60 26.26
N GLY A 320 -1.87 -6.68 25.48
CA GLY A 320 -0.52 -6.69 25.98
C GLY A 320 0.09 -5.31 25.79
N ASP A 321 0.76 -4.79 26.82
CA ASP A 321 1.49 -3.52 26.78
C ASP A 321 2.80 -3.69 25.97
N TYR A 322 2.67 -4.08 24.70
CA TYR A 322 3.77 -4.34 23.79
C TYR A 322 4.07 -3.11 22.94
N SER A 323 5.35 -2.84 22.72
CA SER A 323 5.83 -1.89 21.73
C SER A 323 5.72 -2.43 20.30
N PRO A 324 5.67 -1.57 19.26
CA PRO A 324 5.72 -2.01 17.87
C PRO A 324 6.98 -2.84 17.55
N GLN A 325 8.12 -2.55 18.17
CA GLN A 325 9.35 -3.33 18.00
C GLN A 325 9.21 -4.75 18.57
N GLU A 326 8.62 -4.90 19.75
CA GLU A 326 8.35 -6.23 20.34
C GLU A 326 7.38 -7.04 19.48
N LEU A 327 6.35 -6.40 18.93
CA LEU A 327 5.45 -7.04 17.97
C LEU A 327 6.22 -7.60 16.77
N MET A 328 7.09 -6.77 16.16
CA MET A 328 7.84 -7.18 14.98
C MET A 328 8.87 -8.27 15.30
N ALA A 329 9.50 -8.21 16.47
CA ALA A 329 10.45 -9.22 16.96
C ALA A 329 9.79 -10.57 17.32
N GLU A 330 8.51 -10.58 17.66
CA GLU A 330 7.78 -11.83 17.96
C GLU A 330 7.63 -12.70 16.71
N LYS A 331 8.21 -13.90 16.76
CA LYS A 331 8.26 -14.84 15.62
C LYS A 331 7.19 -15.92 15.69
N ASP A 332 6.60 -16.16 16.85
CA ASP A 332 5.54 -17.16 17.02
C ASP A 332 4.17 -16.51 16.77
N ALA A 333 3.65 -16.68 15.56
CA ALA A 333 2.33 -16.18 15.20
C ALA A 333 1.22 -16.82 16.06
N ARG A 334 1.37 -18.07 16.50
CA ARG A 334 0.37 -18.75 17.35
C ARG A 334 0.36 -18.16 18.75
N LYS A 335 1.49 -17.67 19.26
CA LYS A 335 1.53 -16.87 20.49
C LYS A 335 0.69 -15.60 20.33
N ILE A 336 0.90 -14.82 19.26
CA ILE A 336 0.10 -13.62 18.97
C ILE A 336 -1.39 -13.99 18.87
N PHE A 337 -1.74 -15.04 18.12
CA PHE A 337 -3.11 -15.51 17.98
C PHE A 337 -3.75 -15.85 19.33
N SER A 338 -3.08 -16.66 20.15
CA SER A 338 -3.60 -17.14 21.44
C SER A 338 -3.69 -16.05 22.51
N GLN A 339 -2.78 -15.06 22.48
CA GLN A 339 -2.73 -13.95 23.42
C GLN A 339 -3.60 -12.77 23.00
N SER A 340 -3.98 -12.66 21.72
CA SER A 340 -4.96 -11.67 21.25
C SER A 340 -6.28 -11.76 22.01
N LYS A 341 -6.64 -12.96 22.51
CA LYS A 341 -7.95 -13.28 23.11
C LYS A 341 -9.12 -12.74 22.27
N TYR A 342 -8.92 -12.61 20.96
CA TYR A 342 -9.85 -12.00 20.04
C TYR A 342 -11.03 -12.95 19.82
N LYS A 343 -12.25 -12.47 20.06
CA LYS A 343 -13.51 -13.22 19.95
C LYS A 343 -14.65 -12.25 19.63
N PRO A 344 -14.87 -11.93 18.36
CA PRO A 344 -15.93 -11.00 17.98
C PRO A 344 -17.32 -11.59 18.27
N GLY A 345 -18.27 -10.73 18.61
CA GLY A 345 -19.65 -11.12 18.93
C GLY A 345 -19.91 -11.60 20.36
N ARG A 346 -18.90 -11.65 21.24
CA ARG A 346 -19.15 -11.64 22.70
C ARG A 346 -19.25 -10.19 23.14
N VAL A 347 -20.46 -9.68 23.31
CA VAL A 347 -20.68 -8.48 24.14
C VAL A 347 -20.25 -8.89 25.56
N THR A 348 -19.11 -8.39 26.01
CA THR A 348 -18.61 -8.58 27.38
C THR A 348 -19.46 -7.83 28.37
#